data_AF-A0A7I8JSC7-F1
#
_entry.id   AF-A0A7I8JSC7-F1
#
_cell.length_a   1.000
_cell.length_b   1.000
_cell.length_c   1.000
_cell.angle_alpha   90.00
_cell.angle_beta   90.00
_cell.angle_gamma   90.00
#
_symmetry.space_group_name_H-M   'P 1'
#
loop_
_entity.id
_entity.type
_entity.pdbx_description
1 polymer ?
#
loop_
_entity_poly.entity_id
_entity_poly.type
_entity_poly.pdbx_seq_one_letter_code
_entity_poly.pdbx_strand_id
1 'polypeptide(L)' 'MENSLVDMYCKSGCLVYARRVFDGMPQRTVASWNSILAGYGRHGLGREALAMFDSMVEEGVNPMG' A
#
# COMPACT_ATOMS: atom_id res chain seq x y z
N MET A 1 4.10 -6.94 11.57
CA MET A 1 5.43 -6.30 11.48
C MET A 1 5.63 -5.68 10.09
N GLU A 2 5.30 -6.39 9.02
CA GLU A 2 5.45 -5.89 7.64
C GLU A 2 4.63 -4.63 7.36
N ASN A 3 3.39 -4.52 7.87
CA ASN A 3 2.59 -3.28 7.77
C ASN A 3 3.29 -2.06 8.36
N SER A 4 4.02 -2.24 9.47
CA SER A 4 4.78 -1.16 10.11
C SER A 4 5.98 -0.74 9.27
N LEU A 5 6.60 -1.66 8.53
CA LEU A 5 7.68 -1.35 7.59
C LEU A 5 7.16 -0.61 6.36
N VAL A 6 6.02 -1.02 5.81
CA VAL A 6 5.34 -0.30 4.72
C VAL A 6 5.01 1.12 5.16
N ASP A 7 4.36 1.29 6.33
CA ASP A 7 4.02 2.61 6.85
C ASP A 7 5.28 3.48 7.10
N MET A 8 6.34 2.90 7.67
CA MET A 8 7.61 3.62 7.90
C MET A 8 8.22 4.12 6.58
N TYR A 9 8.37 3.24 5.58
CA TYR A 9 8.90 3.64 4.29
C TYR A 9 8.01 4.66 3.57
N CYS A 10 6.68 4.53 3.69
CA CYS A 10 5.73 5.52 3.18
C CYS A 10 5.93 6.88 3.86
N LYS A 11 6.06 6.94 5.19
CA LYS A 11 6.29 8.18 5.95
C LYS A 11 7.61 8.86 5.56
N SER A 12 8.63 8.08 5.24
CA SER A 12 9.94 8.60 4.80
C SER A 12 10.02 8.96 3.30
N GLY A 13 8.94 8.76 2.52
CA GLY A 13 8.97 8.97 1.07
C GLY A 13 9.71 7.88 0.28
N CYS A 14 10.16 6.83 0.95
CA CYS A 14 10.86 5.68 0.40
C CYS A 14 9.90 4.68 -0.28
N LEU A 15 9.04 5.16 -1.18
CA LEU A 15 7.90 4.39 -1.69
C LEU A 15 8.28 3.16 -2.53
N VAL A 16 9.46 3.17 -3.16
CA VAL A 16 10.00 1.98 -3.83
C VAL A 16 10.23 0.83 -2.84
N TYR A 17 10.75 1.14 -1.65
CA TYR A 17 10.97 0.15 -0.59
C TYR A 17 9.64 -0.27 0.05
N ALA A 18 8.72 0.67 0.26
CA ALA A 18 7.37 0.36 0.72
C ALA A 18 6.68 -0.64 -0.21
N ARG A 19 6.76 -0.41 -1.54
CA ARG A 19 6.19 -1.29 -2.56
C ARG A 19 6.84 -2.67 -2.56
N ARG A 20 8.17 -2.77 -2.47
CA ARG A 20 8.88 -4.06 -2.39
C ARG A 20 8.45 -4.88 -1.18
N VAL A 21 8.33 -4.25 -0.01
CA VAL A 21 7.86 -4.96 1.20
C VAL A 21 6.41 -5.41 1.00
N PHE A 22 5.55 -4.54 0.48
CA PHE A 22 4.15 -4.85 0.20
C PHE A 22 3.97 -6.01 -0.79
N ASP A 23 4.72 -6.02 -1.88
CA ASP A 23 4.67 -7.07 -2.90
C ASP A 23 5.17 -8.42 -2.35
N GLY A 24 6.14 -8.39 -1.43
CA GLY A 24 6.69 -9.58 -0.77
C GLY A 24 5.81 -10.16 0.35
N MET A 25 4.72 -9.50 0.74
CA MET A 25 3.82 -10.00 1.79
C MET A 25 3.09 -11.27 1.31
N PRO A 26 3.19 -12.40 2.02
CA PRO A 26 2.47 -13.63 1.65
C PRO A 26 0.95 -13.52 1.90
N GLN A 27 0.53 -12.61 2.77
CA GLN A 27 -0.87 -12.31 3.07
C GLN A 27 -1.02 -10.79 3.23
N ARG A 28 -1.78 -10.16 2.34
CA ARG A 28 -2.06 -8.72 2.38
C ARG A 28 -3.40 -8.50 3.08
N THR A 29 -3.40 -7.72 4.15
CA THR A 29 -4.63 -7.33 4.87
C THR A 29 -5.14 -5.98 4.39
N VAL A 30 -6.41 -5.64 4.68
CA VAL A 30 -6.97 -4.30 4.43
C VAL A 30 -6.05 -3.19 4.95
N ALA A 31 -5.46 -3.37 6.13
CA ALA A 31 -4.52 -2.42 6.70
C ALA A 31 -3.24 -2.25 5.86
N SER A 32 -2.72 -3.32 5.24
CA SER A 32 -1.55 -3.23 4.35
C SER A 32 -1.86 -2.42 3.08
N TRP A 33 -3.02 -2.65 2.48
CA TRP A 33 -3.52 -1.90 1.31
C TRP A 33 -3.72 -0.43 1.65
N ASN A 34 -4.39 -0.15 2.76
CA ASN A 34 -4.62 1.22 3.21
C ASN A 34 -3.30 1.96 3.49
N SER A 35 -2.29 1.26 4.01
CA SER A 35 -0.97 1.86 4.28
C SER A 35 -0.23 2.27 3.01
N ILE A 36 -0.24 1.42 1.97
CA ILE A 36 0.43 1.73 0.70
C ILE A 36 -0.36 2.78 -0.11
N LEU A 37 -1.69 2.70 -0.12
CA LEU A 37 -2.59 3.71 -0.70
C LEU A 37 -2.37 5.09 -0.09
N ALA A 38 -2.41 5.18 1.24
CA ALA A 38 -2.14 6.43 1.95
C ALA A 38 -0.71 6.92 1.77
N GLY A 39 0.24 6.00 1.55
CA GLY A 39 1.61 6.34 1.14
C GLY A 39 1.63 7.10 -0.18
N TYR A 40 1.14 6.49 -1.25
CA TYR A 40 1.10 7.11 -2.56
C TYR A 40 0.28 8.42 -2.57
N GLY A 41 -0.88 8.44 -1.92
CA GLY A 41 -1.72 9.64 -1.81
C GLY A 41 -1.03 10.83 -1.12
N ARG A 42 -0.33 10.59 0.00
CA ARG A 42 0.40 11.65 0.72
C ARG A 42 1.54 12.28 -0.09
N HIS A 43 2.13 11.52 -1.01
CA HIS A 43 3.25 11.98 -1.85
C HIS A 43 2.78 12.46 -3.23
N GLY A 44 1.47 12.63 -3.45
CA GLY A 44 0.92 13.14 -4.71
C GLY A 44 0.96 12.15 -5.87
N LEU A 45 1.23 10.87 -5.61
CA LEU A 45 1.34 9.81 -6.61
C LEU A 45 -0.03 9.14 -6.83
N GLY A 46 -0.98 9.94 -7.32
CA GLY A 46 -2.38 9.52 -7.45
C GLY A 46 -2.60 8.39 -8.45
N ARG A 47 -1.80 8.30 -9.51
CA ARG A 47 -1.91 7.22 -10.51
C ARG A 47 -1.53 5.88 -9.89
N GLU A 48 -0.47 5.85 -9.11
CA GLU A 48 0.01 4.67 -8.38
C GLU A 48 -0.99 4.29 -7.28
N ALA A 49 -1.56 5.26 -6.58
CA ALA A 49 -2.62 5.00 -5.62
C ALA A 49 -3.84 4.34 -6.28
N LEU A 50 -4.29 4.83 -7.44
CA LEU A 50 -5.40 4.21 -8.19
C LEU A 50 -5.05 2.79 -8.64
N ALA A 51 -3.84 2.56 -9.17
CA ALA A 51 -3.40 1.21 -9.55
C ALA A 51 -3.37 0.24 -8.36
N MET A 52 -2.99 0.72 -7.16
CA MET A 52 -3.10 -0.07 -5.93
C MET A 52 -4.54 -0.37 -5.55
N PHE A 53 -5.44 0.60 -5.71
CA PHE A 53 -6.85 0.43 -5.40
C PHE A 53 -7.49 -0.60 -6.33
N ASP A 54 -7.20 -0.52 -7.63
CA ASP A 54 -7.68 -1.49 -8.61
C ASP A 54 -7.19 -2.91 -8.27
N SER A 55 -5.90 -3.06 -7.94
CA SER A 55 -5.33 -4.35 -7.52
C SER A 55 -6.00 -4.90 -6.25
N MET A 56 -6.32 -4.03 -5.29
CA MET A 56 -7.03 -4.40 -4.05
C MET A 56 -8.40 -5.00 -4.35
N VAL A 57 -9.14 -4.39 -5.28
CA VAL A 57 -10.47 -4.84 -5.72
C VAL A 57 -10.38 -6.14 -6.51
N GLU A 58 -9.39 -6.28 -7.39
CA GLU A 58 -9.14 -7.50 -8.15
C GLU A 58 -8.80 -8.69 -7.24
N GLU A 59 -8.08 -8.46 -6.13
CA GLU A 59 -7.83 -9.46 -5.09
C GLU A 59 -9.04 -9.72 -4.18
N GLY A 60 -10.19 -9.08 -4.44
CA GLY A 60 -11.44 -9.26 -3.68
C GLY A 60 -11.40 -8.64 -2.29
N VAL A 61 -10.43 -7.77 -2.01
CA VAL A 61 -10.30 -7.08 -0.73
C VAL A 61 -11.19 -5.84 -0.74
N ASN A 62 -12.11 -5.73 0.21
CA ASN A 62 -13.02 -4.59 0.29
C ASN A 62 -12.27 -3.32 0.78
N PRO A 63 -12.21 -2.23 -0.01
CA PRO A 63 -11.60 -0.97 0.41
C PRO A 63 -12.36 -0.23 1.52
N MET A 64 -13.60 -0.64 1.82
CA MET A 64 -14.48 -0.06 2.84
C MET A 64 -14.57 -0.91 4.12
N GLY A 65 -13.55 -1.71 4.42
CA GLY A 65 -13.50 -2.58 5.60
C GLY A 65 -13.62 -1.84 6.93
#